data_AF-A0A4S8MMV2-F1
#
_entry.id   AF-A0A4S8MMV2-F1
#
_cell.length_a   1.000
_cell.length_b   1.000
_cell.length_c   1.000
_cell.angle_alpha   90.00
_cell.angle_beta   90.00
_cell.angle_gamma   90.00
#
_symmetry.space_group_name_H-M   'P 1'
#
loop_
_entity.id
_entity.type
_entity.pdbx_description
1 polymer ?
#
loop_
_entity_poly.entity_id
_entity_poly.type
_entity_poly.pdbx_seq_one_letter_code
_entity_poly.pdbx_strand_id
1 'polypeptide(L)'
;KTGKKYGVRIEGLAFERDILRDMPIWHHVFADPKIRRLTNATTSKCLRSKHELQTVGEAEDLAAPLIEMNGRQSSHRPNNQCNCRDCTEIREVTTCEHPHLCMVRSQELLDTLPPKWDPRVEQPEDYEGNFNNIPRLRGEEIFDYRLTTTGGLSEIFRVFTDRNHTPSNDTYIRRIEMNNNINLSIVATDGSCINNGQDTASAGAGIYFTENDPRNRSLKLPQAVGNIKLTQSNQAAELLA
;
A
#
# COMPACT_ATOMS: atom_id res chain seq x y z
N LYS A 1 15.93 -15.48 14.43
CA LYS A 1 16.64 -16.62 13.78
C LYS A 1 15.71 -17.43 12.87
N THR A 2 14.50 -17.78 13.30
CA THR A 2 13.49 -18.50 12.51
C THR A 2 13.02 -17.74 11.26
N GLY A 3 12.68 -16.45 11.37
CA GLY A 3 12.23 -15.65 10.21
C GLY A 3 13.23 -15.65 9.05
N LYS A 4 14.52 -15.43 9.34
CA LYS A 4 15.60 -15.50 8.33
C LYS A 4 15.74 -16.88 7.69
N LYS A 5 15.54 -17.97 8.45
CA LYS A 5 15.61 -19.35 7.93
C LYS A 5 14.57 -19.59 6.84
N TYR A 6 13.33 -19.15 7.08
CA TYR A 6 12.19 -19.37 6.18
C TYR A 6 11.96 -18.25 5.17
N GLY A 7 12.88 -17.28 5.08
CA GLY A 7 12.72 -16.15 4.16
C GLY A 7 11.47 -15.33 4.45
N VAL A 8 11.14 -15.14 5.73
CA VAL A 8 10.01 -14.30 6.13
C VAL A 8 10.35 -12.86 5.81
N ARG A 9 9.43 -12.17 5.13
CA ARG A 9 9.53 -10.75 4.78
C ARG A 9 8.22 -10.04 5.04
N ILE A 10 8.32 -8.74 5.25
CA ILE A 10 7.17 -7.84 5.18
C ILE A 10 6.99 -7.52 3.70
N GLU A 11 5.90 -7.97 3.08
CA GLU A 11 5.68 -7.86 1.64
C GLU A 11 4.19 -7.95 1.26
N GLY A 12 3.82 -7.26 0.19
CA GLY A 12 2.45 -7.18 -0.36
C GLY A 12 2.43 -6.27 -1.58
N LEU A 13 1.33 -6.22 -2.33
CA LEU A 13 1.19 -5.25 -3.42
C LEU A 13 0.86 -3.87 -2.88
N ALA A 14 -0.10 -3.81 -1.95
CA ALA A 14 -0.45 -2.64 -1.15
C ALA A 14 -1.09 -3.08 0.18
N PHE A 15 -1.26 -2.14 1.10
CA PHE A 15 -1.84 -2.37 2.44
C PHE A 15 -2.84 -1.28 2.75
N GLU A 16 -3.87 -1.63 3.52
CA GLU A 16 -4.84 -0.64 4.00
C GLU A 16 -4.17 0.37 4.94
N ARG A 17 -4.71 1.59 5.00
CA ARG A 17 -4.21 2.68 5.85
C ARG A 17 -4.03 2.27 7.30
N ASP A 18 -4.93 1.46 7.85
CA ASP A 18 -4.84 1.01 9.24
C ASP A 18 -3.57 0.17 9.49
N ILE A 19 -3.25 -0.75 8.57
CA ILE A 19 -1.99 -1.51 8.62
C ILE A 19 -0.78 -0.58 8.51
N LEU A 20 -0.81 0.40 7.59
CA LEU A 20 0.27 1.36 7.43
C LEU A 20 0.49 2.19 8.69
N ARG A 21 -0.60 2.64 9.32
CA ARG A 21 -0.58 3.44 10.55
C ARG A 21 -0.09 2.64 11.75
N ASP A 22 -0.37 1.34 11.82
CA ASP A 22 0.10 0.46 12.90
C ASP A 22 1.61 0.14 12.82
N MET A 23 2.26 0.41 11.69
CA MET A 23 3.68 0.13 11.52
C MET A 23 4.55 0.96 12.48
N PRO A 24 5.67 0.41 13.00
CA PRO A 24 6.60 1.18 13.82
C PRO A 24 7.31 2.27 13.01
N ILE A 25 7.24 3.52 13.47
CA ILE A 25 7.91 4.64 12.77
C ILE A 25 9.42 4.68 13.04
N TRP A 26 9.84 4.35 14.26
CA TRP A 26 11.26 4.36 14.60
C TRP A 26 12.00 3.22 13.92
N HIS A 27 13.06 3.57 13.19
CA HIS A 27 13.84 2.61 12.42
C HIS A 27 12.98 1.79 11.44
N HIS A 28 11.90 2.39 10.91
CA HIS A 28 11.05 1.76 9.91
C HIS A 28 11.90 1.12 8.80
N VAL A 29 11.66 -0.17 8.52
CA VAL A 29 12.59 -1.01 7.77
C VAL A 29 12.77 -0.57 6.31
N PHE A 30 11.76 0.11 5.75
CA PHE A 30 11.76 0.62 4.38
C PHE A 30 12.03 2.13 4.29
N ALA A 31 12.21 2.81 5.42
CA ALA A 31 12.47 4.25 5.42
C ALA A 31 13.86 4.59 4.86
N ASP A 32 13.99 5.80 4.32
CA ASP A 32 15.29 6.35 3.93
C ASP A 32 16.30 6.26 5.10
N PRO A 33 17.58 5.87 4.85
CA PRO A 33 18.60 5.75 5.90
C PRO A 33 18.77 7.00 6.78
N LYS A 34 18.40 8.19 6.31
CA LYS A 34 18.37 9.45 7.08
C LYS A 34 17.54 9.33 8.36
N ILE A 35 16.55 8.43 8.41
CA ILE A 35 15.72 8.20 9.61
C ILE A 35 16.57 7.90 10.85
N ARG A 36 17.73 7.22 10.69
CA ARG A 36 18.65 6.94 11.81
C ARG A 36 19.20 8.19 12.46
N ARG A 37 19.43 9.25 11.68
CA ARG A 37 19.87 10.55 12.21
C ARG A 37 18.70 11.24 12.92
N LEU A 38 17.50 11.16 12.35
CA LEU A 38 16.29 11.72 12.97
C LEU A 38 15.99 11.05 14.32
N THR A 39 16.09 9.73 14.43
CA THR A 39 15.86 8.99 15.69
C THR A 39 16.77 9.45 16.83
N ASN A 40 18.00 9.84 16.52
CA ASN A 40 18.98 10.26 17.51
C ASN A 40 18.94 11.76 17.85
N ALA A 41 18.10 12.54 17.17
CA ALA A 41 17.98 13.97 17.42
C ALA A 41 17.42 14.28 18.81
N THR A 42 17.72 15.48 19.32
CA THR A 42 17.24 15.97 20.62
C THR A 42 15.72 16.04 20.69
N THR A 43 15.06 16.58 19.66
CA THR A 43 13.59 16.62 19.56
C THR A 43 12.97 15.22 19.60
N SER A 44 13.63 14.23 19.00
CA SER A 44 13.18 12.84 19.01
C SER A 44 13.31 12.15 20.37
N LYS A 45 14.05 12.74 21.33
CA LYS A 45 13.97 12.30 22.74
C LYS A 45 12.61 12.67 23.34
N CYS A 46 12.15 13.90 23.10
CA CYS A 46 10.83 14.35 23.55
C CYS A 46 9.71 13.49 22.96
N LEU A 47 9.77 13.20 21.65
CA LEU A 47 8.81 12.31 20.99
C LEU A 47 8.74 10.92 21.64
N ARG A 48 9.88 10.34 22.03
CA ARG A 48 9.91 9.01 22.66
C ARG A 48 9.53 9.00 24.13
N SER A 49 9.89 10.04 24.88
CA SER A 49 9.74 10.03 26.35
C SER A 49 8.51 10.77 26.86
N LYS A 50 8.04 11.81 26.16
CA LYS A 50 6.88 12.62 26.56
C LYS A 50 5.64 12.31 25.74
N HIS A 51 5.81 12.15 24.42
CA HIS A 51 4.71 11.79 23.53
C HIS A 51 4.50 10.28 23.40
N GLU A 52 5.45 9.48 23.88
CA GLU A 52 5.45 8.01 23.77
C GLU A 52 5.20 7.49 22.35
N LEU A 53 5.59 8.27 21.34
CA LEU A 53 5.34 7.99 19.93
C LEU A 53 6.08 6.71 19.50
N GLN A 54 5.36 5.78 18.88
CA GLN A 54 5.80 4.45 18.45
C GLN A 54 5.41 4.13 17.01
N THR A 55 4.22 4.56 16.56
CA THR A 55 3.65 4.15 15.28
C THR A 55 3.67 5.25 14.23
N VAL A 56 3.49 4.86 12.97
CA VAL A 56 3.34 5.78 11.85
C VAL A 56 2.07 6.62 12.03
N GLY A 57 0.96 6.03 12.49
CA GLY A 57 -0.30 6.72 12.73
C GLY A 57 -0.20 7.80 13.80
N GLU A 58 0.53 7.54 14.89
CA GLU A 58 0.78 8.55 15.94
C GLU A 58 1.62 9.71 15.40
N ALA A 59 2.61 9.43 14.54
CA ALA A 59 3.38 10.47 13.88
C ALA A 59 2.54 11.29 12.91
N GLU A 60 1.64 10.65 12.16
CA GLU A 60 0.69 11.28 11.25
C GLU A 60 -0.25 12.22 12.02
N ASP A 61 -0.86 11.73 13.11
CA ASP A 61 -1.78 12.51 13.93
C ASP A 61 -1.09 13.72 14.57
N LEU A 62 0.15 13.53 15.06
CA LEU A 62 0.95 14.61 15.64
C LEU A 62 1.39 15.64 14.58
N ALA A 63 1.58 15.23 13.33
CA ALA A 63 1.94 16.13 12.23
C ALA A 63 0.72 16.83 11.61
N ALA A 64 -0.49 16.30 11.78
CA ALA A 64 -1.72 16.80 11.16
C ALA A 64 -1.96 18.32 11.30
N PRO A 65 -1.68 18.99 12.46
CA PRO A 65 -1.87 20.43 12.59
C PRO A 65 -1.02 21.30 11.66
N LEU A 66 0.04 20.73 11.05
CA LEU A 66 0.91 21.40 10.08
C LEU A 66 0.33 21.41 8.66
N ILE A 67 -0.65 20.56 8.37
CA ILE A 67 -1.22 20.39 7.03
C ILE A 67 -2.40 21.36 6.85
N GLU A 68 -2.40 22.10 5.75
CA GLU A 68 -3.53 22.96 5.37
C GLU A 68 -4.60 22.11 4.65
N MET A 69 -5.72 21.83 5.32
CA MET A 69 -6.84 21.13 4.69
C MET A 69 -7.87 22.12 4.12
N ASN A 70 -8.14 22.02 2.81
CA ASN A 70 -9.24 22.71 2.13
C ASN A 70 -9.25 24.24 2.30
N GLY A 71 -8.09 24.88 2.28
CA GLY A 71 -7.96 26.34 2.40
C GLY A 71 -8.40 26.92 3.74
N ARG A 72 -8.65 26.07 4.75
CA ARG A 72 -8.82 26.50 6.13
C ARG A 72 -7.46 26.45 6.80
N GLN A 73 -6.85 27.62 6.98
CA GLN A 73 -5.64 27.75 7.77
C GLN A 73 -5.90 27.21 9.17
N SER A 74 -5.17 26.15 9.54
CA SER A 74 -4.94 25.83 10.94
C SER A 74 -4.49 27.11 11.63
N SER A 75 -5.12 27.48 12.76
CA SER A 75 -4.72 28.66 13.55
C SER A 75 -3.32 28.52 14.18
N HIS A 76 -2.65 27.40 13.88
CA HIS A 76 -1.28 27.09 14.21
C HIS A 76 -0.30 28.15 13.69
N ARG A 77 0.73 28.42 14.48
CA ARG A 77 1.83 29.31 14.12
C ARG A 77 3.13 28.54 14.26
N PRO A 78 4.09 28.67 13.32
CA PRO A 78 5.35 27.92 13.34
C PRO A 78 6.33 28.48 14.38
N ASN A 79 5.95 28.45 15.65
CA ASN A 79 6.75 28.89 16.78
C ASN A 79 6.36 28.17 18.07
N ASN A 80 7.18 28.33 19.11
CA ASN A 80 6.99 27.64 20.39
C ASN A 80 5.90 28.27 21.27
N GLN A 81 5.42 29.47 20.93
CA GLN A 81 4.40 30.23 21.66
C GLN A 81 3.01 30.13 21.02
N CYS A 82 2.80 29.18 20.10
CA CYS A 82 1.50 28.98 19.49
C CYS A 82 0.46 28.56 20.54
N ASN A 83 -0.68 29.25 20.59
CA ASN A 83 -1.80 28.98 21.48
C ASN A 83 -3.01 28.39 20.73
N CYS A 84 -2.78 27.73 19.58
CA CYS A 84 -3.85 27.00 18.90
C CYS A 84 -4.30 25.81 19.77
N ARG A 85 -5.50 25.29 19.48
CA ARG A 85 -6.09 24.17 20.22
C ARG A 85 -5.13 22.98 20.34
N ASP A 86 -4.55 22.55 19.22
CA ASP A 86 -3.70 21.35 19.19
C ASP A 86 -2.39 21.56 19.97
N CYS A 87 -1.76 22.73 19.85
CA CYS A 87 -0.57 23.05 20.64
C CYS A 87 -0.87 23.14 22.14
N THR A 88 -2.01 23.70 22.54
CA THR A 88 -2.43 23.76 23.95
C THR A 88 -2.68 22.37 24.51
N GLU A 89 -3.45 21.55 23.79
CA GLU A 89 -3.76 20.16 24.16
C GLU A 89 -2.49 19.32 24.32
N ILE A 90 -1.54 19.42 23.38
CA ILE A 90 -0.25 18.72 23.49
C ILE A 90 0.51 19.13 24.75
N ARG A 91 0.55 20.43 25.09
CA ARG A 91 1.24 20.89 26.31
C ARG A 91 0.60 20.31 27.57
N GLU A 92 -0.73 20.31 27.62
CA GLU A 92 -1.49 19.84 28.78
C GLU A 92 -1.36 18.32 28.96
N VAL A 93 -1.44 17.54 27.88
CA VAL A 93 -1.44 16.07 27.93
C VAL A 93 -0.02 15.51 28.10
N THR A 94 0.97 16.05 27.38
CA THR A 94 2.32 15.44 27.30
C THR A 94 3.38 16.19 28.09
N THR A 95 3.07 17.37 28.65
CA THR A 95 4.05 18.30 29.24
C THR A 95 5.16 18.74 28.28
N CYS A 96 4.93 18.65 26.96
CA CYS A 96 5.87 19.09 25.94
C CYS A 96 6.00 20.62 25.92
N GLU A 97 7.22 21.16 25.99
CA GLU A 97 7.44 22.61 26.00
C GLU A 97 7.42 23.22 24.59
N HIS A 98 7.69 22.41 23.57
CA HIS A 98 7.84 22.84 22.18
C HIS A 98 7.03 21.95 21.22
N PRO A 99 5.68 22.02 21.24
CA PRO A 99 4.82 21.19 20.40
C PRO A 99 5.16 21.30 18.92
N HIS A 100 5.35 22.54 18.41
CA HIS A 100 5.66 22.76 16.99
C HIS A 100 6.90 21.99 16.51
N LEU A 101 7.98 21.98 17.30
CA LEU A 101 9.18 21.24 16.93
C LEU A 101 8.92 19.73 16.88
N CYS A 102 8.08 19.21 17.77
CA CYS A 102 7.68 17.79 17.80
C CYS A 102 6.79 17.43 16.60
N MET A 103 5.86 18.30 16.22
CA MET A 103 5.05 18.15 15.00
C MET A 103 5.95 18.11 13.75
N VAL A 104 6.88 19.07 13.62
CA VAL A 104 7.82 19.13 12.48
C VAL A 104 8.71 17.90 12.44
N ARG A 105 9.19 17.45 13.61
CA ARG A 105 9.99 16.23 13.69
C ARG A 105 9.20 14.99 13.29
N SER A 106 7.91 14.93 13.60
CA SER A 106 7.03 13.82 13.21
C SER A 106 6.81 13.82 11.70
N GLN A 107 6.56 14.99 11.12
CA GLN A 107 6.53 15.18 9.67
C GLN A 107 7.84 14.72 8.99
N GLU A 108 9.01 15.12 9.52
CA GLU A 108 10.31 14.69 8.99
C GLU A 108 10.51 13.16 9.03
N LEU A 109 9.94 12.47 10.03
CA LEU A 109 9.96 11.00 10.11
C LEU A 109 9.09 10.39 9.02
N LEU A 110 7.86 10.90 8.85
CA LEU A 110 6.95 10.44 7.81
C LEU A 110 7.53 10.68 6.41
N ASP A 111 8.23 11.80 6.18
CA ASP A 111 8.91 12.13 4.91
C ASP A 111 10.14 11.24 4.61
N THR A 112 10.38 10.23 5.43
CA THR A 112 11.34 9.16 5.14
C THR A 112 10.68 7.91 4.57
N LEU A 113 9.36 7.81 4.69
CA LEU A 113 8.59 6.65 4.23
C LEU A 113 8.44 6.70 2.70
N PRO A 114 8.71 5.59 2.00
CA PRO A 114 8.38 5.49 0.59
C PRO A 114 6.86 5.35 0.38
N PRO A 115 6.33 5.63 -0.83
CA PRO A 115 4.89 5.73 -1.09
C PRO A 115 4.06 4.51 -0.65
N LYS A 116 4.55 3.28 -0.87
CA LYS A 116 3.85 2.05 -0.47
C LYS A 116 3.63 1.94 1.04
N TRP A 117 4.44 2.64 1.82
CA TRP A 117 4.49 2.58 3.28
C TRP A 117 4.10 3.89 3.94
N ASP A 118 3.65 4.90 3.17
CA ASP A 118 3.23 6.20 3.67
C ASP A 118 1.70 6.29 3.64
N PRO A 119 1.01 6.38 4.79
CA PRO A 119 -0.44 6.50 4.79
C PRO A 119 -0.90 7.83 4.18
N ARG A 120 -0.06 8.85 4.03
CA ARG A 120 -0.52 10.17 3.54
C ARG A 120 -0.70 10.23 2.03
N VAL A 121 -0.15 9.25 1.29
CA VAL A 121 -0.24 9.22 -0.16
C VAL A 121 -1.49 8.49 -0.63
N GLU A 122 -1.79 8.63 -1.92
CA GLU A 122 -2.84 7.86 -2.59
C GLU A 122 -2.53 6.36 -2.53
N GLN A 123 -3.52 5.56 -2.13
CA GLN A 123 -3.42 4.11 -1.98
C GLN A 123 -4.46 3.39 -2.87
N PRO A 124 -4.26 2.10 -3.22
CA PRO A 124 -5.22 1.40 -4.08
C PRO A 124 -6.61 1.28 -3.47
N GLU A 125 -6.69 1.17 -2.14
CA GLU A 125 -7.95 1.16 -1.39
C GLU A 125 -8.84 2.38 -1.66
N ASP A 126 -8.26 3.53 -2.04
CA ASP A 126 -8.99 4.76 -2.36
C ASP A 126 -9.86 4.59 -3.63
N TYR A 127 -9.59 3.56 -4.45
CA TYR A 127 -10.28 3.24 -5.71
C TYR A 127 -10.94 1.86 -5.71
N GLU A 128 -10.70 1.04 -4.69
CA GLU A 128 -11.25 -0.30 -4.62
C GLU A 128 -12.72 -0.25 -4.17
N GLY A 129 -13.60 -0.74 -5.03
CA GLY A 129 -15.03 -0.73 -4.79
C GLY A 129 -15.45 -1.68 -3.65
N ASN A 130 -16.59 -1.39 -3.04
CA ASN A 130 -17.17 -2.23 -2.01
C ASN A 130 -17.97 -3.39 -2.64
N PHE A 131 -17.42 -4.61 -2.57
CA PHE A 131 -18.03 -5.82 -3.12
C PHE A 131 -19.31 -6.27 -2.39
N ASN A 132 -19.62 -5.71 -1.21
CA ASN A 132 -20.83 -6.07 -0.47
C ASN A 132 -22.13 -5.70 -1.21
N ASN A 133 -22.05 -4.80 -2.18
CA ASN A 133 -23.20 -4.33 -2.96
C ASN A 133 -23.43 -5.11 -4.26
N ILE A 134 -22.57 -6.08 -4.60
CA ILE A 134 -22.74 -6.86 -5.85
C ILE A 134 -23.80 -7.94 -5.61
N PRO A 135 -24.92 -7.94 -6.37
CA PRO A 135 -25.93 -8.98 -6.27
C PRO A 135 -25.32 -10.34 -6.59
N ARG A 136 -25.38 -11.28 -5.64
CA ARG A 136 -24.92 -12.66 -5.85
C ARG A 136 -26.06 -13.49 -6.44
N LEU A 137 -25.88 -14.05 -7.64
CA LEU A 137 -26.74 -15.14 -8.08
C LEU A 137 -26.29 -16.45 -7.41
N ARG A 138 -27.19 -17.43 -7.36
CA ARG A 138 -26.96 -18.67 -6.62
C ARG A 138 -25.85 -19.48 -7.29
N GLY A 139 -24.71 -19.65 -6.59
CA GLY A 139 -23.58 -20.46 -7.03
C GLY A 139 -22.43 -19.68 -7.69
N GLU A 140 -22.49 -18.36 -7.75
CA GLU A 140 -21.39 -17.52 -8.25
C GLU A 140 -20.41 -17.16 -7.12
N GLU A 141 -19.11 -17.27 -7.42
CA GLU A 141 -18.05 -16.71 -6.59
C GLU A 141 -17.61 -15.36 -7.18
N ILE A 142 -17.49 -14.35 -6.31
CA ILE A 142 -16.98 -13.05 -6.72
C ILE A 142 -15.46 -13.14 -6.77
N PHE A 143 -14.89 -12.88 -7.94
CA PHE A 143 -13.45 -12.68 -8.06
C PHE A 143 -13.06 -11.37 -7.36
N ASP A 144 -12.39 -11.49 -6.23
CA ASP A 144 -11.83 -10.36 -5.49
C ASP A 144 -10.56 -9.87 -6.18
N TYR A 145 -10.67 -8.75 -6.89
CA TYR A 145 -9.55 -8.17 -7.63
C TYR A 145 -8.75 -7.15 -6.81
N ARG A 146 -9.03 -6.99 -5.51
CA ARG A 146 -8.32 -6.02 -4.66
C ARG A 146 -6.85 -6.36 -4.57
N LEU A 147 -6.03 -5.32 -4.69
CA LEU A 147 -4.59 -5.36 -4.48
C LEU A 147 -4.24 -5.09 -3.01
N THR A 148 -5.12 -4.38 -2.31
CA THR A 148 -4.94 -4.01 -0.90
C THR A 148 -5.05 -5.23 -0.01
N THR A 149 -4.01 -5.48 0.77
CA THR A 149 -4.05 -6.42 1.89
C THR A 149 -4.76 -5.76 3.07
N THR A 150 -5.84 -6.39 3.56
CA THR A 150 -6.64 -5.92 4.69
C THR A 150 -6.46 -6.80 5.92
N GLY A 151 -6.66 -6.28 7.13
CA GLY A 151 -6.61 -7.02 8.38
C GLY A 151 -5.61 -6.43 9.38
N GLY A 152 -4.82 -7.29 10.03
CA GLY A 152 -3.82 -6.85 11.01
C GLY A 152 -2.40 -6.81 10.44
N LEU A 153 -1.45 -6.32 11.24
CA LEU A 153 -0.01 -6.38 10.94
C LEU A 153 0.48 -7.82 10.65
N SER A 154 -0.21 -8.88 11.08
CA SER A 154 0.13 -10.25 10.70
C SER A 154 0.05 -10.48 9.19
N GLU A 155 -0.86 -9.78 8.51
CA GLU A 155 -1.18 -9.98 7.10
C GLU A 155 -0.09 -9.46 6.16
N ILE A 156 0.87 -8.69 6.66
CA ILE A 156 1.99 -8.19 5.86
C ILE A 156 3.13 -9.21 5.74
N PHE A 157 3.14 -10.25 6.58
CA PHE A 157 4.22 -11.22 6.56
C PHE A 157 4.00 -12.25 5.45
N ARG A 158 5.02 -12.41 4.60
CA ARG A 158 5.08 -13.43 3.55
C ARG A 158 6.22 -14.39 3.85
N VAL A 159 5.93 -15.68 3.69
CA VAL A 159 6.89 -16.78 3.85
C VAL A 159 7.23 -17.35 2.48
N PHE A 160 8.32 -18.13 2.38
CA PHE A 160 8.78 -18.72 1.12
C PHE A 160 9.09 -17.69 0.02
N THR A 161 9.50 -16.49 0.41
CA THR A 161 9.92 -15.45 -0.54
C THR A 161 11.30 -15.76 -1.12
N ASP A 162 11.53 -15.33 -2.37
CA ASP A 162 12.87 -15.39 -2.97
C ASP A 162 13.82 -14.42 -2.24
N ARG A 163 14.98 -14.95 -1.83
CA ARG A 163 16.01 -14.16 -1.14
C ARG A 163 16.64 -13.10 -2.04
N ASN A 164 16.62 -13.31 -3.35
CA ASN A 164 17.16 -12.38 -4.33
C ASN A 164 16.14 -11.37 -4.85
N HIS A 165 14.86 -11.51 -4.48
CA HIS A 165 13.84 -10.52 -4.81
C HIS A 165 14.12 -9.21 -4.06
N THR A 166 14.00 -8.09 -4.75
CA THR A 166 14.00 -6.76 -4.13
C THR A 166 12.56 -6.26 -4.12
N PRO A 167 11.93 -6.11 -2.94
CA PRO A 167 10.59 -5.55 -2.83
C PRO A 167 10.47 -4.22 -3.55
N SER A 168 9.35 -4.02 -4.26
CA SER A 168 8.98 -2.69 -4.74
C SER A 168 8.45 -1.86 -3.57
N ASN A 169 8.94 -0.62 -3.46
CA ASN A 169 8.48 0.38 -2.50
C ASN A 169 7.54 1.42 -3.15
N ASP A 170 7.23 1.23 -4.43
CA ASP A 170 6.27 2.04 -5.16
C ASP A 170 4.84 1.55 -4.90
N THR A 171 3.89 2.48 -4.92
CA THR A 171 2.46 2.16 -4.85
C THR A 171 1.90 1.89 -6.24
N TYR A 172 1.07 0.86 -6.38
CA TYR A 172 0.42 0.51 -7.65
C TYR A 172 -1.06 0.90 -7.63
N ILE A 173 -1.39 2.07 -8.19
CA ILE A 173 -2.78 2.53 -8.24
C ILE A 173 -3.49 1.99 -9.47
N ARG A 174 -4.47 1.11 -9.25
CA ARG A 174 -5.41 0.70 -10.29
C ARG A 174 -6.62 1.65 -10.28
N ARG A 175 -6.58 2.69 -11.10
CA ARG A 175 -7.72 3.61 -11.29
C ARG A 175 -8.80 2.88 -12.09
N ILE A 176 -9.72 2.21 -11.41
CA ILE A 176 -10.90 1.63 -12.05
C ILE A 176 -11.97 2.71 -12.08
N GLU A 177 -12.30 3.21 -13.27
CA GLU A 177 -13.51 4.02 -13.45
C GLU A 177 -14.73 3.10 -13.35
N MET A 178 -15.28 2.95 -12.14
CA MET A 178 -16.61 2.35 -12.00
C MET A 178 -17.65 3.32 -12.52
N ASN A 179 -18.05 3.16 -13.79
CA ASN A 179 -19.28 3.76 -14.26
C ASN A 179 -20.44 3.18 -13.42
N ASN A 180 -21.24 4.05 -12.81
CA ASN A 180 -22.38 3.68 -11.96
C ASN A 180 -23.45 2.80 -12.66
N ASN A 181 -23.34 2.59 -13.98
CA ASN A 181 -24.06 1.56 -14.73
C ASN A 181 -23.24 0.26 -14.74
N ILE A 182 -23.40 -0.55 -13.69
CA ILE A 182 -22.90 -1.92 -13.65
C ILE A 182 -23.72 -2.76 -14.64
N ASN A 183 -23.30 -2.79 -15.91
CA ASN A 183 -23.81 -3.78 -16.87
C ASN A 183 -22.98 -5.06 -16.71
N LEU A 184 -23.55 -6.05 -16.03
CA LEU A 184 -22.95 -7.39 -15.95
C LEU A 184 -22.87 -7.98 -17.36
N SER A 185 -21.67 -8.42 -17.76
CA SER A 185 -21.42 -9.15 -19.00
C SER A 185 -20.91 -10.53 -18.65
N ILE A 186 -21.47 -11.56 -19.29
CA ILE A 186 -20.94 -12.91 -19.19
C ILE A 186 -19.79 -13.02 -20.19
N VAL A 187 -18.64 -13.48 -19.71
CA VAL A 187 -17.43 -13.65 -20.50
C VAL A 187 -16.82 -15.00 -20.13
N ALA A 188 -16.39 -15.76 -21.13
CA ALA A 188 -15.56 -16.94 -20.96
C ALA A 188 -14.10 -16.56 -21.19
N THR A 189 -13.23 -16.95 -20.26
CA THR A 189 -11.78 -16.79 -20.37
C THR A 189 -11.12 -18.17 -20.36
N ASP A 190 -9.98 -18.30 -21.03
CA ASP A 190 -9.18 -19.53 -21.04
C ASP A 190 -7.71 -19.21 -21.31
N GLY A 191 -6.81 -19.93 -20.64
CA GLY A 191 -5.37 -19.79 -20.78
C GLY A 191 -4.73 -21.10 -21.23
N SER A 192 -3.97 -21.06 -22.33
CA SER A 192 -3.32 -22.24 -22.88
C SER A 192 -1.82 -22.03 -23.07
N CYS A 193 -1.04 -23.09 -22.91
CA CYS A 193 0.39 -23.10 -23.17
C CYS A 193 0.81 -24.39 -23.90
N ILE A 194 1.50 -24.19 -25.02
CA ILE A 194 2.16 -25.26 -25.77
C ILE A 194 3.53 -25.50 -25.13
N ASN A 195 3.92 -26.77 -24.98
CA ASN A 195 5.17 -27.20 -24.35
C ASN A 195 5.36 -26.65 -22.93
N ASN A 196 4.26 -26.57 -22.16
CA ASN A 196 4.27 -26.08 -20.79
C ASN A 196 5.34 -26.79 -19.94
N GLY A 197 6.16 -26.01 -19.22
CA GLY A 197 7.28 -26.50 -18.43
C GLY A 197 8.59 -26.74 -19.19
N GLN A 198 8.64 -26.45 -20.50
CA GLN A 198 9.87 -26.52 -21.30
C GLN A 198 10.37 -25.13 -21.70
N ASP A 199 11.64 -25.03 -22.10
CA ASP A 199 12.25 -23.76 -22.55
C ASP A 199 11.62 -23.20 -23.83
N THR A 200 10.91 -24.04 -24.58
CA THR A 200 10.17 -23.69 -25.80
C THR A 200 8.70 -23.37 -25.54
N ALA A 201 8.31 -23.22 -24.27
CA ALA A 201 6.94 -22.92 -23.89
C ALA A 201 6.44 -21.62 -24.54
N SER A 202 5.19 -21.65 -25.02
CA SER A 202 4.51 -20.48 -25.57
C SER A 202 3.08 -20.46 -25.05
N ALA A 203 2.74 -19.40 -24.33
CA ALA A 203 1.44 -19.23 -23.69
C ALA A 203 0.57 -18.20 -24.41
N GLY A 204 -0.74 -18.33 -24.29
CA GLY A 204 -1.72 -17.39 -24.81
C GLY A 204 -3.06 -17.49 -24.10
N ALA A 205 -3.78 -16.38 -24.06
CA ALA A 205 -5.07 -16.20 -23.40
C ALA A 205 -6.18 -15.96 -24.43
N GLY A 206 -7.40 -16.36 -24.11
CA GLY A 206 -8.60 -16.13 -24.89
C GLY A 206 -9.68 -15.44 -24.06
N ILE A 207 -10.40 -14.52 -24.69
CA ILE A 207 -11.57 -13.83 -24.12
C ILE A 207 -12.70 -13.95 -25.12
N TYR A 208 -13.83 -14.52 -24.68
CA TYR A 208 -15.00 -14.77 -25.51
C TYR A 208 -16.29 -14.25 -24.83
N PHE A 209 -17.02 -13.39 -25.52
CA PHE A 209 -18.30 -12.84 -25.07
C PHE A 209 -19.48 -13.61 -25.68
N THR A 210 -19.54 -13.64 -27.02
CA THR A 210 -20.54 -14.37 -27.79
C THR A 210 -20.06 -14.51 -29.24
N GLU A 211 -20.77 -15.24 -30.07
CA GLU A 211 -20.44 -15.43 -31.48
C GLU A 211 -20.35 -14.08 -32.22
N ASN A 212 -19.26 -13.86 -32.95
CA ASN A 212 -18.98 -12.64 -33.72
C ASN A 212 -18.92 -11.33 -32.90
N ASP A 213 -18.78 -11.39 -31.56
CA ASP A 213 -18.57 -10.18 -30.78
C ASP A 213 -17.20 -9.56 -31.13
N PRO A 214 -17.13 -8.27 -31.52
CA PRO A 214 -15.88 -7.62 -31.91
C PRO A 214 -14.87 -7.48 -30.77
N ARG A 215 -15.30 -7.69 -29.51
CA ARG A 215 -14.45 -7.71 -28.31
C ARG A 215 -13.82 -9.07 -28.06
N ASN A 216 -14.22 -10.13 -28.76
CA ASN A 216 -13.51 -11.41 -28.68
C ASN A 216 -12.04 -11.21 -29.05
N ARG A 217 -11.15 -11.81 -28.26
CA ARG A 217 -9.69 -11.66 -28.40
C ARG A 217 -8.99 -12.97 -28.12
N SER A 218 -7.89 -13.19 -28.85
CA SER A 218 -6.84 -14.13 -28.47
C SER A 218 -5.54 -13.35 -28.37
N LEU A 219 -4.84 -13.51 -27.25
CA LEU A 219 -3.67 -12.74 -26.86
C LEU A 219 -2.51 -13.71 -26.66
N LYS A 220 -1.36 -13.43 -27.25
CA LYS A 220 -0.14 -14.16 -26.92
C LYS A 220 0.48 -13.56 -25.66
N LEU A 221 0.84 -14.38 -24.67
CA LEU A 221 1.55 -13.91 -23.50
C LEU A 221 2.93 -13.37 -23.95
N PRO A 222 3.27 -12.10 -23.72
CA PRO A 222 4.59 -11.58 -24.06
C PRO A 222 5.68 -12.40 -23.35
N GLN A 223 6.81 -12.59 -24.03
CA GLN A 223 7.96 -13.29 -23.45
C GLN A 223 8.66 -12.46 -22.36
N ALA A 224 8.52 -11.13 -22.44
CA ALA A 224 9.04 -10.20 -21.45
C ALA A 224 8.24 -8.89 -21.44
N VAL A 225 8.26 -8.20 -20.30
CA VAL A 225 7.78 -6.81 -20.15
C VAL A 225 8.93 -5.99 -19.58
N GLY A 226 9.47 -5.08 -20.40
CA GLY A 226 10.74 -4.42 -20.10
C GLY A 226 11.86 -5.45 -19.93
N ASN A 227 12.53 -5.42 -18.77
CA ASN A 227 13.62 -6.36 -18.44
C ASN A 227 13.14 -7.63 -17.71
N ILE A 228 11.84 -7.78 -17.48
CA ILE A 228 11.27 -8.91 -16.74
C ILE A 228 10.85 -9.99 -17.74
N LYS A 229 11.50 -11.14 -17.71
CA LYS A 229 11.06 -12.33 -18.46
C LYS A 229 9.80 -12.88 -17.81
N LEU A 230 8.75 -13.07 -18.60
CA LEU A 230 7.50 -13.66 -18.14
C LEU A 230 7.51 -15.17 -18.36
N THR A 231 7.12 -15.91 -17.33
CA THR A 231 7.03 -17.36 -17.39
C THR A 231 5.91 -17.76 -18.34
N GLN A 232 6.26 -18.46 -19.42
CA GLN A 232 5.29 -19.02 -20.37
C GLN A 232 4.72 -20.31 -19.78
N SER A 233 3.50 -20.25 -19.25
CA SER A 233 2.82 -21.40 -18.66
C SER A 233 1.31 -21.28 -18.78
N ASN A 234 0.58 -22.38 -18.57
CA ASN A 234 -0.88 -22.36 -18.50
C ASN A 234 -1.35 -21.34 -17.44
N GLN A 235 -0.78 -21.41 -16.23
CA GLN A 235 -1.21 -20.56 -15.11
C GLN A 235 -0.99 -19.06 -15.39
N ALA A 236 0.10 -18.71 -16.06
CA ALA A 236 0.35 -17.33 -16.47
C ALA A 236 -0.58 -16.85 -17.58
N ALA A 237 -1.02 -17.75 -18.47
CA ALA A 237 -2.01 -17.46 -19.49
C ALA A 237 -3.41 -17.24 -18.88
N GLU A 238 -3.80 -18.10 -17.94
CA GLU A 238 -5.09 -17.99 -17.23
C GLU A 238 -5.19 -16.68 -16.45
N LEU A 239 -4.10 -16.26 -15.79
CA LEU A 239 -4.06 -14.99 -15.07
C LEU A 239 -4.13 -13.76 -15.99
N LEU A 240 -3.70 -13.89 -17.25
CA LEU A 240 -3.77 -12.81 -18.24
C LEU A 240 -5.17 -12.71 -18.89
N ALA A 241 -5.90 -13.82 -18.99
CA ALA A 241 -7.17 -13.94 -19.68
C ALA A 241 -8.30 -13.19 -18.95
#